data_AF-A0A8R7UNL4-F1
#
_entry.id   AF-A0A8R7UNL4-F1
#
_cell.length_a   1.000
_cell.length_b   1.000
_cell.length_c   1.000
_cell.angle_alpha   90.00
_cell.angle_beta   90.00
_cell.angle_gamma   90.00
#
_symmetry.space_group_name_H-M   'P 1'
#
loop_
_entity.id
_entity.type
_entity.pdbx_description
1 polymer ?
#
loop_
_entity_poly.entity_id
_entity_poly.type
_entity_poly.pdbx_seq_one_letter_code
_entity_poly.pdbx_strand_id
1 'polypeptide(L)'
;MDCRHGRALFAHIGDDEKTLDLIVLDPVTGHQRRVPWPHDDWAKCSAAVLCAAQGCHHHSCQDGHFFVAFVVTKKKKVSLGWLYSSETRMWSNLNSLHHSNVKFTNDFGESSLLLGDALYFNGGRIMECQLGTLRLSSFEKPIDRYGILMIAEDGGLGFAAVVDVTNLTLWSREAGPEGAMGWTPLRVIDLKMLLPDVDLSIKSFETTEYIPTFGGAVYEFPCPRVSGFAEGTHVIFVTTSVGSYMVDLKTGRASKVSDPGRLFFPFMSFYIPAMEAASTGEGQ
;
A
#
# COMPACT_ATOMS: atom_id res chain seq x y z
N MET A 1 -0.74 -6.46 0.46
CA MET A 1 -1.00 -6.66 -0.99
C MET A 1 -0.49 -5.43 -1.70
N ASP A 2 -0.34 -5.49 -3.02
CA ASP A 2 0.25 -4.38 -3.73
C ASP A 2 -0.10 -4.30 -5.20
N CYS A 3 0.08 -3.13 -5.79
CA CYS A 3 -0.04 -2.95 -7.22
C CYS A 3 0.93 -1.88 -7.69
N ARG A 4 2.01 -2.29 -8.38
CA ARG A 4 2.98 -1.36 -8.98
C ARG A 4 3.72 -1.95 -10.16
N HIS A 5 4.26 -1.07 -11.00
CA HIS A 5 5.09 -1.43 -12.15
C HIS A 5 4.47 -2.50 -13.07
N GLY A 6 3.17 -2.37 -13.35
CA GLY A 6 2.44 -3.30 -14.20
C GLY A 6 2.17 -4.66 -13.55
N ARG A 7 2.40 -4.82 -12.23
CA ARG A 7 2.17 -6.07 -11.51
C ARG A 7 1.24 -5.86 -10.33
N ALA A 8 0.42 -6.85 -10.06
CA ALA A 8 -0.40 -6.93 -8.87
C ALA A 8 0.08 -8.09 -7.99
N LEU A 9 0.16 -7.85 -6.68
CA LEU A 9 0.64 -8.80 -5.68
C LEU A 9 -0.48 -9.13 -4.70
N PHE A 10 -0.82 -10.41 -4.63
CA PHE A 10 -1.86 -10.92 -3.75
C PHE A 10 -1.32 -12.02 -2.86
N ALA A 11 -1.90 -12.15 -1.67
CA ALA A 11 -1.76 -13.38 -0.89
C ALA A 11 -2.77 -14.38 -1.43
N HIS A 12 -2.32 -15.60 -1.68
CA HIS A 12 -3.15 -16.72 -2.10
C HIS A 12 -3.11 -17.80 -1.02
N ILE A 13 -4.29 -18.29 -0.68
CA ILE A 13 -4.46 -19.46 0.17
C ILE A 13 -4.84 -20.60 -0.77
N GLY A 14 -4.06 -21.68 -0.75
CA GLY A 14 -4.32 -22.87 -1.55
C GLY A 14 -5.59 -23.59 -1.11
N ASP A 15 -6.10 -24.46 -1.98
CA ASP A 15 -7.35 -25.22 -1.74
C ASP A 15 -7.29 -26.13 -0.50
N ASP A 16 -6.08 -26.46 -0.03
CA ASP A 16 -5.85 -27.24 1.20
C ASP A 16 -5.97 -26.41 2.49
N GLU A 17 -6.26 -25.11 2.37
CA GLU A 17 -6.30 -24.07 3.41
C GLU A 17 -5.01 -23.94 4.25
N LYS A 18 -3.95 -24.63 3.86
CA LYS A 18 -2.68 -24.74 4.60
C LYS A 18 -1.52 -24.13 3.83
N THR A 19 -1.57 -24.21 2.51
CA THR A 19 -0.57 -23.64 1.64
C THR A 19 -0.83 -22.15 1.50
N LEU A 20 0.20 -21.37 1.78
CA LEU A 20 0.20 -19.93 1.65
C LEU A 20 1.24 -19.57 0.61
N ASP A 21 0.85 -18.77 -0.35
CA ASP A 21 1.76 -18.23 -1.35
C ASP A 21 1.47 -16.77 -1.60
N LEU A 22 2.47 -16.11 -2.16
CA LEU A 22 2.29 -14.83 -2.79
C LEU A 22 2.16 -15.05 -4.30
N ILE A 23 1.18 -14.41 -4.93
CA ILE A 23 1.02 -14.44 -6.39
C ILE A 23 1.34 -13.05 -6.92
N VAL A 24 2.30 -13.01 -7.84
CA VAL A 24 2.56 -11.85 -8.69
C VAL A 24 1.83 -12.08 -10.02
N LEU A 25 0.77 -11.30 -10.24
CA LEU A 25 -0.08 -11.32 -11.41
C LEU A 25 0.31 -10.17 -12.34
N ASP A 26 0.36 -10.43 -13.64
CA ASP A 26 0.21 -9.43 -14.68
C ASP A 26 -1.29 -9.25 -14.98
N PRO A 27 -1.90 -8.11 -14.62
CA PRO A 27 -3.33 -7.89 -14.83
C PRO A 27 -3.75 -7.80 -16.30
N VAL A 28 -2.81 -7.54 -17.22
CA VAL A 28 -3.09 -7.38 -18.66
C VAL A 28 -3.12 -8.75 -19.34
N THR A 29 -2.10 -9.58 -19.11
CA THR A 29 -1.98 -10.90 -19.75
C THR A 29 -2.62 -12.02 -18.96
N GLY A 30 -2.89 -11.80 -17.66
CA GLY A 30 -3.34 -12.84 -16.73
C GLY A 30 -2.22 -13.78 -16.28
N HIS A 31 -0.97 -13.57 -16.72
CA HIS A 31 0.15 -14.42 -16.35
C HIS A 31 0.49 -14.31 -14.87
N GLN A 32 0.69 -15.46 -14.21
CA GLN A 32 0.91 -15.54 -12.76
C GLN A 32 2.26 -16.17 -12.44
N ARG A 33 2.95 -15.62 -11.44
CA ARG A 33 4.17 -16.17 -10.86
C ARG A 33 3.98 -16.37 -9.36
N ARG A 34 4.09 -17.62 -8.90
CA ARG A 34 4.06 -17.97 -7.48
C ARG A 34 5.40 -17.63 -6.83
N VAL A 35 5.31 -17.03 -5.66
CA VAL A 35 6.44 -16.71 -4.79
C VAL A 35 6.22 -17.48 -3.49
N PRO A 36 7.13 -18.40 -3.12
CA PRO A 36 6.99 -19.21 -1.92
C PRO A 36 6.89 -18.30 -0.70
N TRP A 37 5.94 -18.59 0.18
CA TRP A 37 5.78 -17.85 1.40
C TRP A 37 6.98 -18.04 2.34
N PRO A 38 7.64 -16.96 2.83
CA PRO A 38 8.91 -17.06 3.55
C PRO A 38 8.78 -17.47 5.02
N HIS A 39 7.56 -17.76 5.49
CA HIS A 39 7.30 -17.87 6.93
C HIS A 39 6.27 -18.93 7.33
N ASP A 40 6.63 -19.85 8.23
CA ASP A 40 5.75 -20.98 8.59
C ASP A 40 4.43 -20.58 9.28
N ASP A 41 4.35 -19.38 9.86
CA ASP A 41 3.15 -18.89 10.54
C ASP A 41 2.31 -17.95 9.65
N TRP A 42 0.99 -18.15 9.66
CA TRP A 42 0.06 -17.12 9.20
C TRP A 42 0.10 -15.93 10.18
N ALA A 43 0.81 -14.89 9.79
CA ALA A 43 0.96 -13.68 10.57
C ALA A 43 0.52 -12.47 9.75
N LYS A 44 0.11 -11.41 10.47
CA LYS A 44 -0.15 -10.09 9.86
C LYS A 44 1.10 -9.67 9.09
N CYS A 45 0.96 -9.53 7.78
CA CYS A 45 2.04 -9.21 6.88
C CYS A 45 1.70 -8.02 5.99
N SER A 46 2.76 -7.32 5.59
CA SER A 46 2.75 -6.36 4.50
C SER A 46 3.73 -6.86 3.44
N ALA A 47 3.36 -6.70 2.18
CA ALA A 47 4.12 -7.25 1.07
C ALA A 47 4.01 -6.34 -0.14
N ALA A 48 5.13 -6.23 -0.87
CA ALA A 48 5.29 -5.31 -1.97
C ALA A 48 6.09 -5.92 -3.12
N VAL A 49 5.61 -5.78 -4.35
CA VAL A 49 6.33 -6.19 -5.56
C VAL A 49 7.13 -5.01 -6.11
N LEU A 50 8.38 -5.20 -6.51
CA LEU A 50 9.25 -4.15 -7.07
C LEU A 50 9.81 -4.63 -8.39
N CYS A 51 10.06 -3.73 -9.34
CA CYS A 51 10.79 -4.12 -10.54
C CYS A 51 12.28 -4.29 -10.23
N ALA A 52 12.94 -5.27 -10.83
CA ALA A 52 14.39 -5.44 -10.69
C ALA A 52 15.20 -4.57 -11.66
N ALA A 53 14.56 -4.00 -12.69
CA ALA A 53 15.25 -3.15 -13.67
C ALA A 53 15.60 -1.79 -13.06
N GLN A 54 16.90 -1.51 -12.99
CA GLN A 54 17.42 -0.26 -12.45
C GLN A 54 17.01 0.92 -13.34
N GLY A 55 16.37 1.94 -12.75
CA GLY A 55 15.94 3.13 -13.48
C GLY A 55 14.85 2.89 -14.53
N CYS A 56 14.07 1.80 -14.43
CA CYS A 56 12.97 1.55 -15.37
C CYS A 56 11.97 2.72 -15.37
N HIS A 57 11.54 3.16 -16.56
CA HIS A 57 10.46 4.14 -16.70
C HIS A 57 9.07 3.54 -16.42
N HIS A 58 9.01 2.32 -15.85
CA HIS A 58 7.83 1.69 -15.27
C HIS A 58 6.64 1.41 -16.21
N HIS A 59 6.79 1.68 -17.51
CA HIS A 59 5.77 1.41 -18.53
C HIS A 59 5.80 -0.03 -19.05
N SER A 60 6.98 -0.66 -19.24
CA SER A 60 7.08 -1.98 -19.91
C SER A 60 7.77 -3.06 -19.09
N CYS A 61 7.76 -2.91 -17.76
CA CYS A 61 8.53 -3.78 -16.90
C CYS A 61 7.82 -5.10 -16.54
N GLN A 62 6.68 -5.44 -17.15
CA GLN A 62 5.79 -6.57 -16.78
C GLN A 62 6.46 -7.95 -16.86
N ASP A 63 7.23 -8.23 -17.91
CA ASP A 63 7.85 -9.55 -18.14
C ASP A 63 9.18 -9.74 -17.40
N GLY A 64 9.83 -8.65 -16.99
CA GLY A 64 11.16 -8.70 -16.36
C GLY A 64 11.18 -9.39 -14.99
N HIS A 65 12.40 -9.51 -14.45
CA HIS A 65 12.61 -9.88 -13.06
C HIS A 65 12.03 -8.82 -12.11
N PHE A 66 11.56 -9.29 -10.98
CA PHE A 66 11.01 -8.51 -9.89
C PHE A 66 11.57 -8.97 -8.55
N PHE A 67 11.46 -8.09 -7.56
CA PHE A 67 11.64 -8.40 -6.16
C PHE A 67 10.30 -8.42 -5.41
N VAL A 68 10.23 -9.15 -4.30
CA VAL A 68 9.12 -9.03 -3.34
C VAL A 68 9.67 -8.74 -1.97
N ALA A 69 9.37 -7.58 -1.41
CA ALA A 69 9.62 -7.29 -0.01
C ALA A 69 8.44 -7.79 0.83
N PHE A 70 8.74 -8.47 1.93
CA PHE A 70 7.75 -9.07 2.81
C PHE A 70 8.11 -8.77 4.26
N VAL A 71 7.17 -8.20 5.03
CA VAL A 71 7.38 -7.83 6.42
C VAL A 71 6.29 -8.42 7.29
N VAL A 72 6.68 -9.07 8.37
CA VAL A 72 5.78 -9.63 9.39
C VAL A 72 6.06 -8.96 10.72
N THR A 73 5.02 -8.59 11.44
CA THR A 73 5.14 -8.15 12.83
C THR A 73 4.53 -9.18 13.77
N LYS A 74 5.37 -9.85 14.57
CA LYS A 74 4.93 -10.89 15.51
C LYS A 74 4.37 -10.28 16.79
N LYS A 75 3.44 -11.01 17.43
CA LYS A 75 2.89 -10.69 18.77
C LYS A 75 3.97 -10.45 19.84
N LYS A 76 5.15 -11.08 19.70
CA LYS A 76 6.32 -10.91 20.58
C LYS A 76 7.14 -9.64 20.33
N LYS A 77 6.58 -8.64 19.62
CA LYS A 77 7.21 -7.33 19.36
C LYS A 77 8.50 -7.43 18.53
N VAL A 78 8.55 -8.40 17.63
CA VAL A 78 9.65 -8.52 16.66
C VAL A 78 9.05 -8.38 15.28
N SER A 79 9.61 -7.46 14.50
CA SER A 79 9.36 -7.41 13.06
C SER A 79 10.48 -8.10 12.33
N LEU A 80 10.09 -8.95 11.40
CA LEU A 80 10.98 -9.68 10.51
C LEU A 80 10.67 -9.23 9.09
N GLY A 81 11.71 -9.13 8.27
CA GLY A 81 11.55 -8.76 6.88
C GLY A 81 12.37 -9.68 5.98
N TRP A 82 11.91 -9.84 4.75
CA TRP A 82 12.58 -10.62 3.72
C TRP A 82 12.46 -9.93 2.37
N LEU A 83 13.45 -10.14 1.51
CA LEU A 83 13.46 -9.70 0.13
C LEU A 83 13.66 -10.90 -0.80
N TYR A 84 12.65 -11.24 -1.58
CA TYR A 84 12.70 -12.27 -2.61
C TYR A 84 13.21 -11.70 -3.91
N SER A 85 14.08 -12.44 -4.62
CA SER A 85 14.41 -12.18 -6.01
C SER A 85 13.83 -13.25 -6.91
N SER A 86 13.07 -12.86 -7.94
CA SER A 86 12.58 -13.80 -8.96
C SER A 86 13.67 -14.32 -9.89
N GLU A 87 14.81 -13.65 -9.96
CA GLU A 87 15.96 -14.08 -10.76
C GLU A 87 16.66 -15.27 -10.11
N THR A 88 17.01 -15.14 -8.83
CA THR A 88 17.70 -16.18 -8.07
C THR A 88 16.75 -17.18 -7.43
N ARG A 89 15.46 -16.83 -7.34
CA ARG A 89 14.40 -17.57 -6.63
C ARG A 89 14.70 -17.79 -5.16
N MET A 90 15.44 -16.88 -4.54
CA MET A 90 15.84 -16.95 -3.14
C MET A 90 15.32 -15.76 -2.34
N TRP A 91 15.09 -16.02 -1.04
CA TRP A 91 14.81 -15.00 -0.04
C TRP A 91 16.12 -14.56 0.63
N SER A 92 16.30 -13.25 0.76
CA SER A 92 17.32 -12.62 1.59
C SER A 92 16.67 -12.08 2.86
N ASN A 93 17.30 -12.24 4.01
CA ASN A 93 16.75 -11.70 5.26
C ASN A 93 17.02 -10.20 5.36
N LEU A 94 15.99 -9.43 5.71
CA LEU A 94 16.17 -8.10 6.27
C LEU A 94 16.48 -8.24 7.77
N ASN A 95 17.30 -7.34 8.31
CA ASN A 95 17.62 -7.37 9.74
C ASN A 95 16.34 -7.41 10.60
N SER A 96 16.32 -8.25 11.64
CA SER A 96 15.21 -8.30 12.58
C SER A 96 15.17 -7.04 13.45
N LEU A 97 13.97 -6.54 13.72
CA LEU A 97 13.76 -5.34 14.52
C LEU A 97 12.94 -5.65 15.78
N HIS A 98 13.48 -5.31 16.95
CA HIS A 98 12.82 -5.44 18.24
C HIS A 98 12.15 -4.12 18.63
N HIS A 99 10.90 -4.19 19.08
CA HIS A 99 10.11 -3.03 19.47
C HIS A 99 9.80 -3.00 20.97
N SER A 100 9.85 -1.81 21.58
CA SER A 100 9.27 -1.57 22.91
C SER A 100 7.75 -1.41 22.79
N ASN A 101 6.98 -2.15 23.61
CA ASN A 101 5.52 -2.06 23.82
C ASN A 101 4.67 -1.43 22.69
N VAL A 102 4.47 -2.14 21.58
CA VAL A 102 3.60 -1.69 20.48
C VAL A 102 2.14 -2.09 20.76
N LYS A 103 1.20 -1.15 20.62
CA LYS A 103 -0.22 -1.47 20.52
C LYS A 103 -0.47 -2.06 19.13
N PHE A 104 -0.94 -3.30 19.07
CA PHE A 104 -1.34 -3.91 17.81
C PHE A 104 -2.65 -3.28 17.33
N THR A 105 -2.61 -2.52 16.25
CA THR A 105 -3.82 -2.15 15.52
C THR A 105 -4.27 -3.35 14.67
N ASN A 106 -5.56 -3.42 14.35
CA ASN A 106 -6.16 -4.50 13.55
C ASN A 106 -5.97 -4.31 12.03
N ASP A 107 -4.96 -3.54 11.66
CA ASP A 107 -4.65 -3.15 10.30
C ASP A 107 -4.01 -4.35 9.58
N PHE A 108 -4.77 -5.00 8.70
CA PHE A 108 -4.23 -5.99 7.75
C PHE A 108 -4.00 -5.36 6.38
N GLY A 109 -2.95 -5.79 5.70
CA GLY A 109 -2.82 -5.64 4.25
C GLY A 109 -2.56 -4.23 3.76
N GLU A 110 -2.04 -3.35 4.62
CA GLU A 110 -1.81 -1.94 4.33
C GLU A 110 -0.93 -1.69 3.10
N SER A 111 -1.25 -0.63 2.36
CA SER A 111 -0.48 -0.20 1.19
C SER A 111 0.96 0.16 1.55
N SER A 112 1.87 -0.21 0.65
CA SER A 112 3.26 0.21 0.68
C SER A 112 3.45 1.53 -0.05
N LEU A 113 4.53 2.23 0.27
CA LEU A 113 5.00 3.38 -0.49
C LEU A 113 6.49 3.21 -0.78
N LEU A 114 6.88 3.32 -2.05
CA LEU A 114 8.29 3.37 -2.45
C LEU A 114 8.73 4.85 -2.54
N LEU A 115 9.79 5.21 -1.81
CA LEU A 115 10.40 6.54 -1.86
C LEU A 115 11.93 6.40 -1.88
N GLY A 116 12.56 6.78 -2.99
CA GLY A 116 13.99 6.54 -3.20
C GLY A 116 14.31 5.03 -3.22
N ASP A 117 15.31 4.62 -2.43
CA ASP A 117 15.71 3.21 -2.26
C ASP A 117 15.01 2.52 -1.04
N ALA A 118 14.03 3.20 -0.45
CA ALA A 118 13.36 2.75 0.75
C ALA A 118 11.88 2.45 0.48
N LEU A 119 11.45 1.30 1.00
CA LEU A 119 10.06 0.89 0.97
C LEU A 119 9.44 1.03 2.35
N TYR A 120 8.32 1.73 2.42
CA TYR A 120 7.61 2.01 3.65
C TYR A 120 6.31 1.21 3.73
N PHE A 121 6.05 0.62 4.89
CA PHE A 121 4.80 -0.08 5.18
C PHE A 121 4.10 0.55 6.38
N ASN A 122 2.80 0.77 6.22
CA ASN A 122 1.95 1.21 7.30
C ASN A 122 1.54 0.03 8.20
N GLY A 123 1.58 0.21 9.52
CA GLY A 123 1.19 -0.80 10.50
C GLY A 123 1.03 -0.16 11.88
N GLY A 124 1.24 -0.88 12.99
CA GLY A 124 1.24 -0.22 14.31
C GLY A 124 2.32 0.86 14.46
N ARG A 125 3.39 0.76 13.67
CA ARG A 125 4.42 1.77 13.43
C ARG A 125 4.64 1.82 11.92
N ILE A 126 5.33 2.84 11.43
CA ILE A 126 5.77 2.85 10.03
C ILE A 126 7.08 2.07 9.96
N MET A 127 7.08 1.01 9.16
CA MET A 127 8.26 0.21 8.87
C MET A 127 8.96 0.78 7.65
N GLU A 128 10.28 0.80 7.70
CA GLU A 128 11.14 1.25 6.61
C GLU A 128 12.09 0.10 6.25
N CYS A 129 12.04 -0.32 5.00
CA CYS A 129 12.90 -1.35 4.43
C CYS A 129 13.86 -0.68 3.45
N GLN A 130 15.13 -0.54 3.84
CA GLN A 130 16.19 -0.07 2.97
C GLN A 130 16.66 -1.22 2.08
N LEU A 131 16.38 -1.13 0.79
CA LEU A 131 16.54 -2.26 -0.14
C LEU A 131 18.01 -2.55 -0.44
N GLY A 132 18.83 -1.53 -0.71
CA GLY A 132 20.24 -1.70 -1.02
C GLY A 132 21.10 -2.20 0.16
N THR A 133 20.69 -1.93 1.39
CA THR A 133 21.42 -2.35 2.61
C THR A 133 20.74 -3.49 3.37
N LEU A 134 19.59 -3.96 2.89
CA LEU A 134 18.75 -4.98 3.52
C LEU A 134 18.46 -4.70 5.01
N ARG A 135 18.25 -3.42 5.34
CA ARG A 135 18.02 -2.96 6.71
C ARG A 135 16.54 -2.68 6.95
N LEU A 136 16.05 -3.16 8.09
CA LEU A 136 14.72 -2.84 8.60
C LEU A 136 14.84 -1.83 9.76
N SER A 137 14.08 -0.74 9.67
CA SER A 137 13.89 0.27 10.71
C SER A 137 12.41 0.54 10.94
N SER A 138 12.08 1.25 12.02
CA SER A 138 10.72 1.73 12.23
C SER A 138 10.70 3.04 13.00
N PHE A 139 9.60 3.77 12.86
CA PHE A 139 9.35 5.01 13.59
C PHE A 139 7.85 5.22 13.80
N GLU A 140 7.51 6.15 14.69
CA GLU A 140 6.13 6.43 15.04
C GLU A 140 5.35 7.03 13.87
N LYS A 141 4.04 6.73 13.86
CA LYS A 141 3.03 7.39 13.04
C LYS A 141 2.75 8.80 13.58
N PRO A 142 2.23 9.72 12.75
CA PRO A 142 1.75 11.01 13.26
C PRO A 142 0.51 10.85 14.16
N ILE A 143 -0.30 9.82 13.92
CA ILE A 143 -1.52 9.52 14.67
C ILE A 143 -1.79 8.01 14.70
N ASP A 144 -2.34 7.52 15.82
CA ASP A 144 -2.81 6.13 15.99
C ASP A 144 -4.21 5.95 15.37
N ARG A 145 -4.33 6.21 14.06
CA ARG A 145 -5.57 6.04 13.27
C ARG A 145 -5.29 5.38 11.93
N TYR A 146 -6.37 4.89 11.30
CA TYR A 146 -6.36 4.44 9.90
C TYR A 146 -5.98 5.61 9.00
N GLY A 147 -4.92 5.39 8.24
CA GLY A 147 -4.37 6.35 7.31
C GLY A 147 -3.38 5.66 6.40
N ILE A 148 -2.96 6.35 5.36
CA ILE A 148 -2.09 5.79 4.34
C ILE A 148 -0.80 6.58 4.24
N LEU A 149 0.24 5.90 3.78
CA LEU A 149 1.46 6.55 3.33
C LEU A 149 1.22 7.14 1.94
N MET A 150 1.78 8.31 1.68
CA MET A 150 1.75 8.98 0.38
C MET A 150 3.03 9.76 0.17
N ILE A 151 3.25 10.25 -1.06
CA ILE A 151 4.30 11.25 -1.31
C ILE A 151 3.74 12.60 -0.88
N ALA A 152 4.43 13.28 0.05
CA ALA A 152 4.05 14.62 0.47
C ALA A 152 4.30 15.65 -0.65
N GLU A 153 3.71 16.83 -0.54
CA GLU A 153 3.78 17.87 -1.58
C GLU A 153 5.21 18.43 -1.76
N ASP A 154 6.06 18.26 -0.75
CA ASP A 154 7.50 18.56 -0.77
C ASP A 154 8.34 17.43 -1.41
N GLY A 155 7.71 16.35 -1.86
CA GLY A 155 8.36 15.15 -2.42
C GLY A 155 8.87 14.17 -1.37
N GLY A 156 8.69 14.47 -0.08
CA GLY A 156 9.10 13.63 1.04
C GLY A 156 8.10 12.54 1.39
N LEU A 157 8.35 11.89 2.54
CA LEU A 157 7.45 10.89 3.09
C LEU A 157 6.23 11.57 3.71
N GLY A 158 5.06 11.30 3.16
CA GLY A 158 3.79 11.83 3.64
C GLY A 158 2.90 10.78 4.30
N PHE A 159 1.91 11.27 5.04
CA PHE A 159 0.85 10.48 5.63
C PHE A 159 -0.49 11.20 5.48
N ALA A 160 -1.56 10.47 5.22
CA ALA A 160 -2.91 11.00 5.13
C ALA A 160 -3.88 10.20 5.99
N ALA A 161 -4.63 10.88 6.84
CA ALA A 161 -5.62 10.25 7.70
C ALA A 161 -6.77 11.21 8.03
N VAL A 162 -7.93 10.63 8.29
CA VAL A 162 -9.07 11.37 8.83
C VAL A 162 -8.91 11.41 10.36
N VAL A 163 -8.74 12.61 10.92
CA VAL A 163 -8.42 12.80 12.35
C VAL A 163 -9.68 12.79 13.23
N ASP A 164 -10.77 13.34 12.71
CA ASP A 164 -12.08 13.39 13.35
C ASP A 164 -13.19 12.83 12.44
N VAL A 165 -14.32 13.52 12.28
CA VAL A 165 -15.41 13.09 11.40
C VAL A 165 -15.18 13.52 9.96
N THR A 166 -14.60 14.71 9.73
CA THR A 166 -14.48 15.28 8.37
C THR A 166 -13.11 15.87 8.06
N ASN A 167 -12.25 16.09 9.05
CA ASN A 167 -10.93 16.65 8.82
C ASN A 167 -9.95 15.58 8.33
N LEU A 168 -9.70 15.60 7.03
CA LEU A 168 -8.59 14.92 6.39
C LEU A 168 -7.33 15.76 6.61
N THR A 169 -6.38 15.23 7.36
CA THR A 169 -5.08 15.88 7.56
C THR A 169 -4.01 15.16 6.75
N LEU A 170 -3.17 15.95 6.08
CA LEU A 170 -1.97 15.52 5.39
C LEU A 170 -0.77 15.94 6.24
N TRP A 171 0.17 15.05 6.46
CA TRP A 171 1.44 15.33 7.14
C TRP A 171 2.61 15.10 6.19
N SER A 172 3.69 15.86 6.39
CA SER A 172 5.02 15.56 5.85
C SER A 172 5.95 15.15 6.98
N ARG A 173 6.92 14.28 6.68
CA ARG A 173 7.99 13.89 7.57
C ARG A 173 9.26 14.65 7.21
N GLU A 174 9.64 15.58 8.07
CA GLU A 174 10.76 16.51 7.84
C GLU A 174 11.66 16.62 9.08
N ALA A 175 12.84 17.19 8.87
CA ALA A 175 13.73 17.54 9.97
C ALA A 175 13.21 18.80 10.67
N GLY A 176 12.98 18.72 11.98
CA GLY A 176 12.64 19.88 12.79
C GLY A 176 13.80 20.86 12.92
N PRO A 177 13.59 22.00 13.60
CA PRO A 177 14.62 23.04 13.80
C PRO A 177 15.91 22.52 14.47
N GLU A 178 15.77 21.48 15.30
CA GLU A 178 16.87 20.83 16.01
C GLU A 178 17.50 19.65 15.23
N GLY A 179 17.07 19.43 13.98
CA GLY A 179 17.55 18.36 13.10
C GLY A 179 16.92 16.98 13.33
N ALA A 180 16.10 16.81 14.37
CA ALA A 180 15.37 15.58 14.62
C ALA A 180 14.21 15.39 13.62
N MET A 181 14.08 14.21 13.03
CA MET A 181 12.98 13.90 12.11
C MET A 181 11.66 13.78 12.86
N GLY A 182 10.64 14.51 12.40
CA GLY A 182 9.31 14.55 12.99
C GLY A 182 8.21 14.59 11.92
N TRP A 183 6.96 14.50 12.37
CA TRP A 183 5.79 14.69 11.52
C TRP A 183 5.23 16.09 11.72
N THR A 184 5.06 16.84 10.65
CA THR A 184 4.44 18.17 10.66
C THR A 184 3.14 18.14 9.86
N PRO A 185 2.01 18.63 10.40
CA PRO A 185 0.78 18.81 9.62
C PRO A 185 1.04 19.79 8.48
N LEU A 186 0.80 19.35 7.25
CA LEU A 186 1.00 20.13 6.04
C LEU A 186 -0.29 20.85 5.63
N ARG A 187 -1.40 20.11 5.61
CA ARG A 187 -2.70 20.62 5.15
C ARG A 187 -3.85 19.91 5.85
N VAL A 188 -4.90 20.65 6.17
CA VAL A 188 -6.17 20.13 6.68
C VAL A 188 -7.25 20.43 5.65
N ILE A 189 -8.01 19.41 5.26
CA ILE A 189 -9.05 19.47 4.24
C ILE A 189 -10.36 19.00 4.87
N ASP A 190 -11.40 19.81 4.77
CA ASP A 190 -12.74 19.38 5.17
C ASP A 190 -13.34 18.46 4.09
N LEU A 191 -13.52 17.19 4.43
CA LEU A 191 -14.12 16.19 3.55
C LEU A 191 -15.52 16.58 3.09
N LYS A 192 -16.27 17.42 3.83
CA LYS A 192 -17.57 17.92 3.35
C LYS A 192 -17.45 18.79 2.11
N MET A 193 -16.32 19.48 1.93
CA MET A 193 -16.10 20.25 0.71
C MET A 193 -15.82 19.35 -0.49
N LEU A 194 -15.22 18.18 -0.26
CA LEU A 194 -14.91 17.20 -1.30
C LEU A 194 -16.12 16.31 -1.62
N LEU A 195 -16.91 15.99 -0.60
CA LEU A 195 -18.02 15.04 -0.65
C LEU A 195 -19.29 15.65 -0.01
N PRO A 196 -19.87 16.72 -0.59
CA PRO A 196 -20.95 17.49 0.03
C PRO A 196 -22.25 16.70 0.20
N ASP A 197 -22.50 15.75 -0.71
CA ASP A 197 -23.73 14.94 -0.74
C ASP A 197 -23.63 13.65 0.07
N VAL A 198 -22.50 13.40 0.74
CA VAL A 198 -22.27 12.19 1.51
C VAL A 198 -22.47 12.46 3.00
N ASP A 199 -23.29 11.65 3.65
CA ASP A 199 -23.41 11.67 5.11
C ASP A 199 -22.17 11.05 5.76
N LEU A 200 -21.21 11.92 6.11
CA LEU A 200 -19.98 11.55 6.80
C LEU A 200 -20.17 11.26 8.30
N SER A 201 -21.39 11.39 8.84
CA SER A 201 -21.66 11.05 10.24
C SER A 201 -21.70 9.54 10.50
N ILE A 202 -21.90 8.75 9.44
CA ILE A 202 -21.90 7.28 9.51
C ILE A 202 -20.45 6.80 9.68
N LYS A 203 -20.20 6.15 10.82
CA LYS A 203 -18.85 5.85 11.30
C LYS A 203 -18.26 4.54 10.83
N SER A 204 -19.04 3.72 10.14
CA SER A 204 -18.63 2.40 9.71
C SER A 204 -19.46 1.86 8.55
N PHE A 205 -18.91 0.86 7.87
CA PHE A 205 -19.66 -0.03 7.01
C PHE A 205 -19.32 -1.48 7.31
N GLU A 206 -20.24 -2.37 7.04
CA GLU A 206 -20.04 -3.81 7.15
C GLU A 206 -19.64 -4.38 5.79
N THR A 207 -18.64 -5.26 5.79
CA THR A 207 -18.37 -6.12 4.63
C THR A 207 -18.00 -7.51 5.10
N THR A 208 -18.34 -8.51 4.29
CA THR A 208 -17.95 -9.89 4.55
C THR A 208 -16.59 -10.12 3.88
N GLU A 209 -15.53 -10.21 4.68
CA GLU A 209 -14.24 -10.70 4.21
C GLU A 209 -14.08 -12.15 4.67
N TYR A 210 -13.73 -13.04 3.74
CA TYR A 210 -13.29 -14.37 4.10
C TYR A 210 -11.80 -14.29 4.47
N ILE A 211 -11.50 -14.44 5.75
CA ILE A 211 -10.13 -14.60 6.23
C ILE A 211 -10.00 -16.05 6.71
N PRO A 212 -9.21 -16.92 6.06
CA PRO A 212 -9.24 -18.36 6.34
C PRO A 212 -8.94 -18.74 7.80
N THR A 213 -8.21 -17.91 8.54
CA THR A 213 -7.95 -18.12 9.98
C THR A 213 -9.14 -17.82 10.89
N PHE A 214 -10.09 -17.01 10.42
CA PHE A 214 -11.24 -16.52 11.19
C PHE A 214 -12.60 -16.92 10.59
N GLY A 215 -12.59 -17.59 9.43
CA GLY A 215 -13.78 -17.89 8.65
C GLY A 215 -14.33 -16.65 7.91
N GLY A 216 -15.49 -16.81 7.28
CA GLY A 216 -16.27 -15.67 6.80
C GLY A 216 -16.87 -14.94 7.99
N ALA A 217 -16.38 -13.74 8.28
CA ALA A 217 -16.94 -12.89 9.31
C ALA A 217 -17.38 -11.55 8.71
N VAL A 218 -18.46 -11.00 9.26
CA VAL A 218 -18.83 -9.61 9.00
C VAL A 218 -17.87 -8.74 9.79
N TYR A 219 -17.07 -7.95 9.09
CA TYR A 219 -16.16 -6.99 9.70
C TYR A 219 -16.75 -5.59 9.53
N GLU A 220 -16.83 -4.88 10.66
CA GLU A 220 -17.18 -3.48 10.69
C GLU A 220 -15.91 -2.63 10.51
N PHE A 221 -15.85 -1.87 9.42
CA PHE A 221 -14.69 -1.04 9.11
C PHE A 221 -15.00 0.45 9.30
N PRO A 222 -14.15 1.20 10.02
CA PRO A 222 -14.42 2.59 10.32
C PRO A 222 -14.31 3.48 9.09
N CYS A 223 -15.25 4.41 8.94
CA CYS A 223 -15.27 5.42 7.89
C CYS A 223 -15.79 6.78 8.42
N PRO A 224 -15.56 7.91 7.73
CA PRO A 224 -14.72 8.03 6.54
C PRO A 224 -13.25 7.76 6.86
N ARG A 225 -12.53 7.17 5.90
CA ARG A 225 -11.08 6.94 6.01
C ARG A 225 -10.41 7.03 4.66
N VAL A 226 -9.12 7.33 4.66
CA VAL A 226 -8.30 7.18 3.46
C VAL A 226 -7.96 5.69 3.28
N SER A 227 -8.14 5.17 2.08
CA SER A 227 -8.05 3.73 1.76
C SER A 227 -7.05 3.39 0.66
N GLY A 228 -6.42 4.38 0.02
CA GLY A 228 -5.36 4.15 -0.96
C GLY A 228 -4.80 5.44 -1.54
N PHE A 229 -3.64 5.36 -2.18
CA PHE A 229 -2.98 6.47 -2.88
C PHE A 229 -2.46 5.97 -4.23
N ALA A 230 -2.63 6.79 -5.26
CA ALA A 230 -2.05 6.52 -6.57
C ALA A 230 -0.65 7.15 -6.67
N GLU A 231 0.37 6.30 -6.50
CA GLU A 231 1.78 6.70 -6.61
C GLU A 231 2.05 7.51 -7.89
N GLY A 232 2.81 8.60 -7.76
CA GLY A 232 3.10 9.52 -8.87
C GLY A 232 2.00 10.51 -9.22
N THR A 233 0.90 10.56 -8.46
CA THR A 233 -0.21 11.50 -8.65
C THR A 233 -0.55 12.26 -7.36
N HIS A 234 -1.57 13.14 -7.42
CA HIS A 234 -2.16 13.78 -6.25
C HIS A 234 -3.47 13.10 -5.79
N VAL A 235 -3.70 11.87 -6.23
CA VAL A 235 -4.98 11.18 -6.04
C VAL A 235 -4.91 10.24 -4.83
N ILE A 236 -5.85 10.43 -3.90
CA ILE A 236 -6.14 9.48 -2.83
C ILE A 236 -7.51 8.85 -3.04
N PHE A 237 -7.74 7.72 -2.37
CA PHE A 237 -9.03 7.07 -2.28
C PHE A 237 -9.58 7.27 -0.86
N VAL A 238 -10.83 7.70 -0.77
CA VAL A 238 -11.55 7.90 0.50
C VAL A 238 -12.75 6.97 0.52
N THR A 239 -12.80 6.06 1.49
CA THR A 239 -13.96 5.19 1.70
C THR A 239 -14.90 5.80 2.74
N THR A 240 -16.19 5.81 2.41
CA THR A 240 -17.32 6.21 3.25
C THR A 240 -18.29 5.03 3.40
N SER A 241 -19.39 5.21 4.13
CA SER A 241 -20.42 4.18 4.30
C SER A 241 -21.20 3.84 3.03
N VAL A 242 -21.21 4.74 2.03
CA VAL A 242 -22.02 4.62 0.82
C VAL A 242 -21.19 4.42 -0.45
N GLY A 243 -19.87 4.50 -0.34
CA GLY A 243 -18.97 4.28 -1.47
C GLY A 243 -17.53 4.67 -1.19
N SER A 244 -16.67 4.28 -2.11
CA SER A 244 -15.29 4.73 -2.20
C SER A 244 -15.15 5.74 -3.31
N TYR A 245 -14.40 6.80 -3.02
CA TYR A 245 -14.26 7.99 -3.86
C TYR A 245 -12.80 8.19 -4.22
N MET A 246 -12.55 8.43 -5.50
CA MET A 246 -11.28 8.98 -5.98
C MET A 246 -11.29 10.49 -5.75
N VAL A 247 -10.29 11.01 -5.05
CA VAL A 247 -10.16 12.43 -4.70
C VAL A 247 -8.82 12.95 -5.21
N ASP A 248 -8.86 13.96 -6.07
CA ASP A 248 -7.69 14.71 -6.49
C ASP A 248 -7.40 15.85 -5.50
N LEU A 249 -6.33 15.72 -4.74
CA LEU A 249 -5.92 16.66 -3.70
C LEU A 249 -5.51 18.03 -4.23
N LYS A 250 -5.17 18.14 -5.52
CA LYS A 250 -4.77 19.40 -6.16
C LYS A 250 -5.99 20.17 -6.66
N THR A 251 -6.94 19.49 -7.30
CA THR A 251 -8.13 20.14 -7.85
C THR A 251 -9.31 20.18 -6.87
N GLY A 252 -9.27 19.40 -5.79
CA GLY A 252 -10.37 19.27 -4.83
C GLY A 252 -11.59 18.54 -5.40
N ARG A 253 -11.44 17.85 -6.53
CA ARG A 253 -12.53 17.10 -7.17
C ARG A 253 -12.58 15.68 -6.64
N ALA A 254 -13.81 15.19 -6.44
CA ALA A 254 -14.06 13.81 -6.03
C ALA A 254 -15.06 13.13 -6.98
N SER A 255 -14.90 11.82 -7.16
CA SER A 255 -15.85 10.99 -7.91
C SER A 255 -15.98 9.60 -7.28
N LYS A 256 -17.20 9.04 -7.23
CA LYS A 256 -17.42 7.67 -6.72
C LYS A 256 -16.87 6.67 -7.75
N VAL A 257 -16.10 5.69 -7.27
CA VAL A 257 -15.49 4.65 -8.13
C VAL A 257 -16.01 3.25 -7.83
N SER A 258 -16.50 3.00 -6.63
CA SER A 258 -17.05 1.71 -6.24
C SER A 258 -17.93 1.81 -4.99
N ASP A 259 -18.57 0.70 -4.63
CA ASP A 259 -19.11 0.49 -3.29
C ASP A 259 -18.00 0.49 -2.22
N PRO A 260 -18.35 0.61 -0.92
CA PRO A 260 -17.38 0.72 0.15
C PRO A 260 -16.34 -0.40 0.14
N GLY A 261 -15.09 -0.03 -0.17
CA GLY A 261 -13.95 -0.93 -0.23
C GLY A 261 -13.01 -0.77 0.97
N ARG A 262 -12.38 -1.88 1.38
CA ARG A 262 -11.43 -1.87 2.49
C ARG A 262 -10.18 -1.01 2.18
N LEU A 263 -9.48 -1.39 1.12
CA LEU A 263 -8.23 -0.81 0.62
C LEU A 263 -8.25 -0.76 -0.90
N PHE A 264 -7.54 0.21 -1.49
CA PHE A 264 -7.38 0.37 -2.93
C PHE A 264 -5.91 0.31 -3.31
N PHE A 265 -5.60 -0.54 -4.28
CA PHE A 265 -4.28 -0.64 -4.90
C PHE A 265 -4.42 -0.20 -6.36
N PRO A 266 -4.26 1.10 -6.65
CA PRO A 266 -4.49 1.62 -7.99
C PRO A 266 -3.47 1.06 -8.98
N PHE A 267 -3.97 0.47 -10.06
CA PHE A 267 -3.15 0.02 -11.17
C PHE A 267 -2.98 1.16 -12.19
N MET A 268 -1.81 1.81 -12.16
CA MET A 268 -1.56 3.05 -12.91
C MET A 268 -0.74 2.86 -14.21
N SER A 269 -0.24 1.66 -14.50
CA SER A 269 0.61 1.42 -15.68
C SER A 269 0.01 0.34 -16.57
N PHE A 270 -0.51 0.76 -17.73
CA PHE A 270 -0.92 -0.13 -18.81
C PHE A 270 0.06 0.05 -19.97
N TYR A 271 0.73 -1.04 -20.36
CA TYR A 271 1.37 -1.14 -21.67
C TYR A 271 0.59 -2.16 -22.48
N ILE A 272 0.04 -1.71 -23.61
CA ILE A 272 -0.65 -2.56 -24.57
C ILE A 272 0.26 -2.63 -25.80
N PRO A 273 1.00 -3.75 -26.00
CA PRO A 273 1.96 -3.88 -27.10
C PRO A 273 1.36 -3.66 -28.50
N ALA A 274 0.04 -3.81 -28.66
CA ALA A 274 -0.65 -3.76 -29.94
C ALA A 274 -0.64 -2.37 -30.63
N MET A 275 -0.25 -1.29 -29.95
CA MET A 275 -0.26 0.06 -30.55
C MET A 275 1.04 0.46 -31.28
N GLU A 276 2.16 -0.24 -31.09
CA GLU A 276 3.40 0.05 -31.85
C GLU A 276 3.43 -0.62 -33.23
N ALA A 277 2.65 -1.69 -33.44
CA ALA A 277 2.57 -2.34 -34.75
C ALA A 277 1.77 -1.55 -35.79
N ALA A 278 1.00 -0.53 -35.38
CA ALA A 278 0.19 0.28 -36.27
C ALA A 278 0.90 1.55 -36.79
N SER A 279 2.09 1.89 -36.28
CA SER A 279 2.83 3.11 -36.66
C SER A 279 4.01 2.90 -37.59
N THR A 280 4.30 1.66 -38.01
CA THR A 280 5.35 1.38 -39.02
C THR A 280 4.80 1.13 -40.43
N GLY A 281 3.56 1.56 -40.69
CA GLY A 281 2.83 1.24 -41.90
C GLY A 281 2.37 2.41 -42.76
N GLU A 282 2.91 3.62 -42.68
CA GLU A 282 2.62 4.67 -43.67
C GLU A 282 3.85 5.59 -43.89
N GLY A 283 4.44 5.50 -45.08
CA GLY A 283 5.54 6.36 -45.51
C GLY A 283 6.32 5.79 -46.69
N GLN A 284 5.72 5.94 -47.87
CA GLN A 284 6.19 5.74 -49.27
C GLN A 284 7.66 5.40 -49.53
#